data_AF-A0A1D6PD16-F1
#
_entry.id   AF-A0A1D6PD16-F1
#
_cell.length_a   1.000
_cell.length_b   1.000
_cell.length_c   1.000
_cell.angle_alpha   90.00
_cell.angle_beta   90.00
_cell.angle_gamma   90.00
#
_symmetry.space_group_name_H-M   'P 1'
#
loop_
_entity.id
_entity.type
_entity.pdbx_description
1 polymer ?
#
loop_
_entity_poly.entity_id
_entity_poly.type
_entity_poly.pdbx_seq_one_letter_code
_entity_poly.pdbx_strand_id
1 'polypeptide(L)'
;MGLSDQDIVALSGGHTLGRCHKERSGFEGAWTTNPLVFDNSYFKELLSGDKEGLLQLPSDKALLSDPVFRPLVEKYAAVCPWSLLSRVWRFIGRQVLIIVCSVG
;
A
#
# COMPACT_ATOMS: atom_id res chain seq x y z
N MET A 1 7.66 1.26 -17.17
CA MET A 1 6.41 0.60 -16.71
C MET A 1 5.15 1.27 -17.26
N GLY A 2 5.16 2.55 -17.70
CA GLY A 2 3.99 3.17 -18.36
C GLY A 2 2.79 3.39 -17.44
N LEU A 3 3.00 3.39 -16.13
CA LEU A 3 1.98 3.60 -15.10
C LEU A 3 1.82 5.09 -14.83
N SER A 4 0.59 5.51 -14.55
CA SER A 4 0.34 6.87 -14.05
C SER A 4 0.67 6.99 -12.57
N ASP A 5 0.92 8.21 -12.09
CA ASP A 5 1.12 8.52 -10.67
C ASP A 5 -0.02 7.99 -9.80
N GLN A 6 -1.24 8.03 -10.32
CA GLN A 6 -2.41 7.47 -9.68
C GLN A 6 -2.34 5.94 -9.55
N ASP A 7 -1.83 5.24 -10.57
CA ASP A 7 -1.68 3.78 -10.52
C ASP A 7 -0.57 3.37 -9.56
N ILE A 8 0.51 4.15 -9.46
CA ILE A 8 1.59 3.92 -8.50
C ILE A 8 1.04 3.95 -7.08
N VAL A 9 0.34 5.03 -6.70
CA VAL A 9 -0.24 5.17 -5.36
C VAL A 9 -1.29 4.10 -5.08
N ALA A 10 -2.11 3.76 -6.08
CA ALA A 10 -3.12 2.70 -5.95
C ALA A 10 -2.48 1.31 -5.71
N LEU A 11 -1.37 1.01 -6.40
CA LEU A 11 -0.64 -0.25 -6.24
C LEU A 11 0.05 -0.35 -4.88
N SER A 12 0.61 0.75 -4.36
CA SER A 12 1.13 0.80 -2.99
C SER A 12 0.07 0.45 -1.94
N GLY A 13 -1.20 0.78 -2.21
CA GLY A 13 -2.35 0.35 -1.40
C GLY A 13 -2.52 -1.18 -1.28
N GLY A 14 -1.85 -1.97 -2.13
CA GLY A 14 -1.81 -3.42 -2.03
C GLY A 14 -1.20 -3.93 -0.72
N HIS A 15 -0.35 -3.15 -0.05
CA HIS A 15 0.22 -3.46 1.26
C HIS A 15 -0.83 -3.56 2.38
N THR A 16 -2.08 -3.17 2.12
CA THR A 16 -3.21 -3.45 3.03
C THR A 16 -3.35 -4.96 3.30
N LEU A 17 -2.91 -5.79 2.35
CA LEU A 17 -2.82 -7.24 2.49
C LEU A 17 -1.38 -7.70 2.74
N GLY A 18 -1.24 -8.61 3.69
CA GLY A 18 0.02 -9.30 3.98
C GLY A 18 0.90 -8.59 5.00
N ARG A 19 2.15 -9.05 5.06
CA ARG A 19 3.17 -8.60 5.99
C ARG A 19 4.56 -8.82 5.40
N CYS A 20 5.54 -8.05 5.85
CA CYS A 20 6.94 -8.34 5.59
C CYS A 20 7.47 -9.45 6.51
N HIS A 21 8.49 -10.11 5.99
CA HIS A 21 9.17 -11.24 6.61
C HIS A 21 10.68 -10.99 6.56
N LYS A 22 11.32 -11.04 7.73
CA LYS A 22 12.73 -10.66 7.91
C LYS A 22 13.66 -11.48 7.02
N GLU A 23 13.36 -12.76 6.85
CA GLU A 23 14.13 -13.70 6.02
C GLU A 23 14.06 -13.42 4.51
N ARG A 24 13.12 -12.58 4.06
CA ARG A 24 12.95 -12.22 2.64
C ARG A 24 13.45 -10.83 2.32
N SER A 25 13.02 -9.83 3.10
CA SER A 25 13.27 -8.42 2.79
C SER A 25 14.11 -7.69 3.85
N GLY A 26 14.45 -8.36 4.97
CA GLY A 26 15.08 -7.71 6.12
C GLY A 26 14.11 -6.88 6.98
N PHE A 27 12.84 -6.75 6.58
CA PHE A 27 11.79 -6.07 7.34
C PHE A 27 10.79 -7.07 7.92
N GLU A 28 10.15 -6.72 9.04
CA GLU A 28 9.19 -7.58 9.73
C GLU A 28 7.98 -6.75 10.18
N GLY A 29 6.78 -7.30 9.99
CA GLY A 29 5.53 -6.67 10.43
C GLY A 29 4.51 -6.45 9.31
N ALA A 30 3.27 -6.19 9.70
CA ALA A 30 2.17 -5.88 8.79
C ALA A 30 1.97 -4.35 8.72
N TRP A 31 1.44 -3.87 7.59
CA TRP A 31 1.08 -2.44 7.45
C TRP A 31 -0.26 -2.09 8.07
N THR A 32 -1.13 -3.08 8.25
CA THR A 32 -2.46 -2.92 8.81
C THR A 32 -2.67 -3.88 9.98
N THR A 33 -3.62 -3.54 10.85
CA THR A 33 -4.03 -4.41 11.97
C THR A 33 -4.67 -5.70 11.48
N ASN A 34 -5.32 -5.66 10.32
CA ASN A 34 -6.02 -6.78 9.70
C ASN A 34 -5.41 -7.11 8.32
N PRO A 35 -4.25 -7.78 8.24
CA PRO A 35 -3.52 -8.01 6.99
C PRO A 35 -4.20 -8.99 6.01
N LEU A 36 -5.38 -9.51 6.33
CA LEU A 36 -6.17 -10.40 5.47
C LEU A 36 -7.42 -9.70 4.90
N VAL A 37 -7.64 -8.43 5.24
CA VAL A 37 -8.79 -7.66 4.81
C VAL A 37 -8.34 -6.64 3.77
N PHE A 38 -8.93 -6.69 2.58
CA PHE A 38 -8.64 -5.69 1.55
C PHE A 38 -9.52 -4.46 1.77
N ASP A 39 -8.94 -3.44 2.38
CA ASP A 39 -9.58 -2.15 2.63
C ASP A 39 -8.61 -0.97 2.41
N ASN A 40 -9.05 0.24 2.74
CA ASN A 40 -8.21 1.44 2.66
C ASN A 40 -7.44 1.73 3.97
N SER A 41 -7.33 0.76 4.88
CA SER A 41 -6.63 0.94 6.15
C SER A 41 -5.16 1.27 5.95
N TYR A 42 -4.49 0.72 4.94
CA TYR A 42 -3.11 1.11 4.60
C TYR A 42 -2.92 2.63 4.50
N PHE A 43 -3.78 3.33 3.76
CA PHE A 43 -3.65 4.78 3.57
C PHE A 43 -3.99 5.54 4.86
N LYS A 44 -4.93 5.04 5.67
CA LYS A 44 -5.28 5.63 6.97
C LYS A 44 -4.14 5.49 7.96
N GLU A 45 -3.52 4.31 8.00
CA GLU A 45 -2.37 4.02 8.85
C GLU A 45 -1.18 4.89 8.45
N LEU A 46 -0.92 5.01 7.14
CA LEU A 46 0.14 5.87 6.60
C LEU A 46 -0.04 7.34 7.01
N LEU A 47 -1.26 7.88 6.92
CA LEU A 47 -1.57 9.26 7.33
C LEU A 47 -1.52 9.45 8.86
N SER A 48 -1.75 8.39 9.63
CA SER A 48 -1.71 8.45 11.09
C SER A 48 -0.30 8.45 11.68
N GLY A 49 0.72 8.16 10.86
CA GLY A 49 2.13 8.11 11.27
C GLY A 49 2.56 6.76 11.85
N ASP A 50 3.76 6.72 12.40
CA ASP A 50 4.37 5.50 12.94
C ASP A 50 3.60 5.00 14.18
N LYS A 51 3.08 3.77 14.11
CA LYS A 51 2.42 3.08 15.22
C LYS A 51 3.20 1.86 15.66
N GLU A 52 3.22 1.63 16.97
CA GLU A 52 3.87 0.47 17.54
C GLU A 52 3.18 -0.82 17.04
N GLY A 53 3.95 -1.73 16.44
CA GLY A 53 3.46 -2.98 15.88
C GLY A 53 3.02 -2.94 14.40
N LEU A 54 2.99 -1.76 13.77
CA LEU A 54 2.76 -1.62 12.33
C LEU A 54 4.02 -1.19 11.59
N LEU A 55 4.17 -1.70 10.37
CA LEU A 55 5.30 -1.43 9.49
C LEU A 55 4.98 -0.25 8.58
N GLN A 56 5.93 0.66 8.43
CA GLN A 56 5.97 1.65 7.35
C GLN A 56 7.37 1.66 6.76
N LEU A 57 7.49 1.29 5.48
CA LEU A 57 8.76 1.32 4.78
C LEU A 57 9.13 2.75 4.38
N PRO A 58 10.42 3.05 4.15
CA PRO A 58 10.83 4.33 3.59
C PRO A 58 10.10 4.68 2.29
N SER A 59 9.80 3.68 1.46
CA SER A 59 9.04 3.83 0.22
C SER A 59 7.59 4.29 0.46
N ASP A 60 6.93 3.81 1.53
CA ASP A 60 5.58 4.26 1.88
C ASP A 60 5.60 5.72 2.35
N LYS A 61 6.61 6.08 3.16
CA LYS A 61 6.80 7.46 3.65
C LYS A 61 7.13 8.43 2.52
N ALA A 62 7.77 7.97 1.45
CA ALA A 62 8.01 8.78 0.26
C ALA A 62 6.71 9.27 -0.39
N LEU A 63 5.61 8.48 -0.32
CA LEU A 63 4.30 8.88 -0.86
C LEU A 63 3.72 10.10 -0.14
N LEU A 64 4.07 10.32 1.13
CA LEU A 64 3.65 11.49 1.90
C LEU A 64 4.50 12.73 1.65
N SER A 65 5.75 12.51 1.23
CA SER A 65 6.72 13.56 0.97
C SER A 65 6.53 14.21 -0.41
N ASP A 66 5.97 13.45 -1.36
CA ASP A 66 5.74 13.91 -2.72
C ASP A 66 4.44 14.73 -2.85
N PRO A 67 4.48 15.93 -3.47
CA PRO A 67 3.33 16.82 -3.58
C PRO A 67 2.24 16.32 -4.54
N VAL A 68 2.56 15.40 -5.45
CA VAL A 68 1.60 14.79 -6.38
C VAL A 68 0.96 13.56 -5.75
N PHE A 69 1.73 12.75 -5.02
CA PHE A 69 1.23 11.52 -4.39
C PHE A 69 0.41 11.78 -3.12
N ARG A 70 0.77 12.77 -2.32
CA ARG A 70 0.07 13.05 -1.06
C ARG A 70 -1.44 13.32 -1.23
N PRO A 71 -1.90 14.16 -2.18
CA PRO A 71 -3.33 14.32 -2.44
C PRO A 71 -4.03 13.02 -2.85
N LEU A 72 -3.32 12.11 -3.54
CA LEU A 72 -3.86 10.80 -3.92
C LEU A 72 -4.00 9.89 -2.69
N VAL A 73 -3.02 9.88 -1.79
CA VAL A 73 -3.08 9.15 -0.51
C VAL A 73 -4.28 9.62 0.33
N GLU A 74 -4.44 10.94 0.49
CA GLU A 74 -5.57 11.53 1.22
C GLU A 74 -6.92 11.17 0.58
N LYS A 75 -6.99 11.19 -0.76
CA LYS A 75 -8.18 10.75 -1.50
C LYS A 75 -8.51 9.29 -1.25
N TYR A 76 -7.52 8.39 -1.27
CA TYR A 76 -7.76 6.96 -1.04
C TYR A 76 -8.09 6.63 0.42
N ALA A 77 -7.58 7.41 1.37
CA ALA A 77 -7.96 7.30 2.78
C ALA A 77 -9.42 7.76 3.03
N ALA A 78 -9.87 8.79 2.32
CA ALA A 78 -11.22 9.36 2.48
C ALA A 78 -12.33 8.59 1.74
N VAL A 79 -12.02 7.95 0.61
CA VAL A 79 -13.04 7.36 -0.27
C VAL A 79 -13.33 5.88 0.05
N CYS A 80 -14.62 5.54 0.02
CA CYS A 80 -15.22 4.23 0.25
C CYS A 80 -14.66 3.12 -0.70
N PRO A 81 -14.56 1.84 -0.25
CA PRO A 81 -13.73 0.79 -0.87
C PRO A 81 -13.97 0.49 -2.35
N TRP A 82 -15.17 0.77 -2.88
CA TRP A 82 -15.56 0.32 -4.22
C TRP A 82 -14.74 0.94 -5.37
N SER A 83 -14.23 2.17 -5.19
CA SER A 83 -13.41 2.83 -6.21
C SER A 83 -11.96 2.29 -6.24
N LEU A 84 -11.39 2.00 -5.08
CA LEU A 84 -10.05 1.41 -4.92
C LEU A 84 -10.03 -0.06 -5.40
N LEU A 85 -11.07 -0.82 -5.02
CA LEU A 85 -11.29 -2.20 -5.45
C LEU A 85 -11.27 -2.34 -6.97
N SER A 86 -11.94 -1.45 -7.71
CA SER A 86 -12.02 -1.55 -9.17
C SER A 86 -10.67 -1.44 -9.90
N ARG A 87 -9.70 -0.71 -9.33
CA ARG A 87 -8.38 -0.48 -9.95
C ARG A 87 -7.35 -1.48 -9.48
N VAL A 88 -7.28 -1.72 -8.17
CA VAL A 88 -6.37 -2.72 -7.62
C VAL A 88 -6.79 -4.11 -8.07
N TRP A 89 -8.09 -4.44 -8.15
CA TRP A 89 -8.56 -5.69 -8.75
C TRP A 89 -8.27 -5.80 -10.26
N ARG A 90 -8.29 -4.70 -11.02
CA ARG A 90 -7.87 -4.73 -12.44
C ARG A 90 -6.41 -5.19 -12.60
N PHE A 91 -5.56 -4.89 -11.62
CA PHE A 91 -4.16 -5.32 -11.62
C PHE A 91 -3.96 -6.67 -10.93
N ILE A 92 -4.53 -6.89 -9.74
CA ILE A 92 -4.44 -8.16 -8.98
C ILE A 92 -5.17 -9.31 -9.72
N GLY A 93 -6.29 -9.04 -10.40
CA GLY A 93 -6.97 -10.00 -11.27
C GLY A 93 -6.19 -10.34 -12.55
N ARG A 94 -5.14 -9.59 -12.87
CA ARG A 94 -4.21 -9.87 -13.98
C ARG A 94 -2.85 -10.42 -13.49
N GLN A 95 -2.51 -10.20 -12.23
CA GLN A 95 -1.27 -10.63 -11.59
C GLN A 95 -1.58 -11.11 -10.16
N VAL A 96 -1.96 -12.38 -10.07
CA VAL A 96 -1.91 -13.13 -8.81
C VAL A 96 -0.47 -13.08 -8.27
N LEU A 97 -0.31 -12.49 -7.09
CA LEU A 97 0.66 -12.88 -6.06
C LEU A 97 2.16 -12.98 -6.46
N ILE A 98 2.82 -11.95 -7.02
CA ILE A 98 4.29 -12.04 -7.28
C ILE A 98 5.16 -10.82 -6.89
N ILE A 99 4.65 -9.63 -6.56
CA ILE A 99 5.54 -8.45 -6.43
C ILE A 99 5.39 -7.70 -5.10
N VAL A 100 5.87 -8.28 -3.99
CA VAL A 100 6.28 -7.49 -2.79
C VAL A 100 7.62 -7.97 -2.21
N CYS A 101 8.34 -8.92 -2.82
CA CYS A 101 9.64 -9.39 -2.29
C CYS A 101 10.76 -9.59 -3.32
N SER A 102 10.65 -9.07 -4.54
CA SER A 102 11.73 -9.19 -5.53
C SER A 102 12.08 -7.84 -6.16
N VAL A 103 12.88 -7.06 -5.43
CA VAL A 103 13.89 -6.20 -6.06
C VAL A 103 15.18 -6.42 -5.27
N GLY A 104 15.96 -7.38 -5.75
CA GLY A 104 17.38 -7.54 -5.44
C GLY A 104 18.22 -6.95 -6.56
#